data_AF-A0A2W6S152-F1
#
_entry.id   AF-A0A2W6S152-F1
#
_cell.length_a   1.000
_cell.length_b   1.000
_cell.length_c   1.000
_cell.angle_alpha   90.00
_cell.angle_beta   90.00
_cell.angle_gamma   90.00
#
_symmetry.space_group_name_H-M   'P 1'
#
loop_
_entity.id
_entity.type
_entity.pdbx_description
1 polymer ?
#
loop_
_entity_poly.entity_id
_entity_poly.type
_entity_poly.pdbx_seq_one_letter_code
_entity_poly.pdbx_strand_id
1 'polypeptide(L)'
;MAASGKANRGSGKMTSEAIAALGAARLARLVLAQAERDAVFARAVRMELAAKDDSGALAHEIDKRLKTIRRSRGFVEWDKVPALARELDQLREAIMGPLADHSLSQAIDSMRLFLSLAEPVFERSDDSSGSLGEIFRQGGEDLGRL
;
A
#
# COMPACT_ATOMS: atom_id res chain seq x y z
N MET A 1 -7.85 -57.48 -15.08
CA MET A 1 -8.67 -56.89 -14.01
C MET A 1 -7.87 -55.79 -13.32
N ALA A 2 -8.53 -54.68 -13.05
CA ALA A 2 -7.95 -53.40 -12.69
C ALA A 2 -7.67 -53.25 -11.19
N ALA A 3 -6.68 -52.42 -10.86
CA ALA A 3 -6.76 -51.45 -9.78
C ALA A 3 -5.64 -50.41 -9.96
N SER A 4 -5.90 -49.40 -10.78
CA SER A 4 -5.13 -48.16 -10.81
C SER A 4 -5.51 -47.35 -9.57
N GLY A 5 -4.62 -47.31 -8.57
CA GLY A 5 -4.74 -46.41 -7.43
C GLY A 5 -4.54 -44.97 -7.90
N LYS A 6 -5.64 -44.26 -8.17
CA LYS A 6 -5.62 -42.80 -8.32
C LYS A 6 -5.24 -42.21 -6.95
N ALA A 7 -3.97 -41.82 -6.81
CA ALA A 7 -3.54 -40.93 -5.75
C ALA A 7 -4.30 -39.60 -5.92
N ASN A 8 -5.28 -39.40 -5.06
CA ASN A 8 -5.97 -38.14 -4.86
C ASN A 8 -4.92 -37.11 -4.43
N ARG A 9 -4.43 -36.28 -5.38
CA ARG A 9 -3.58 -35.14 -5.08
C ARG A 9 -4.44 -34.13 -4.33
N GLY A 10 -4.42 -34.23 -3.00
CA GLY A 10 -5.05 -33.24 -2.14
C GLY A 10 -4.53 -31.87 -2.51
N SER A 11 -5.41 -31.03 -3.05
CA SER A 11 -5.19 -29.58 -3.03
C SER A 11 -5.17 -29.22 -1.55
N GLY A 12 -3.97 -29.16 -0.97
CA GLY A 12 -3.77 -28.71 0.39
C GLY A 12 -4.47 -27.38 0.54
N LYS A 13 -5.35 -27.28 1.53
CA LYS A 13 -6.12 -26.07 1.81
C LYS A 13 -5.14 -24.89 1.82
N MET A 14 -5.39 -23.87 0.99
CA MET A 14 -4.49 -22.74 0.85
C MET A 14 -4.61 -21.85 2.10
N THR A 15 -3.88 -22.22 3.16
CA THR A 15 -3.83 -21.50 4.43
C THR A 15 -2.49 -20.79 4.59
N SER A 16 -2.44 -19.81 5.50
CA SER A 16 -1.21 -19.08 5.81
C SER A 16 -0.08 -20.03 6.23
N GLU A 17 -0.39 -21.04 7.05
CA GLU A 17 0.57 -22.04 7.53
C GLU A 17 1.12 -22.90 6.39
N ALA A 18 0.25 -23.31 5.46
CA ALA A 18 0.65 -24.08 4.29
C ALA A 18 1.55 -23.27 3.35
N ILE A 19 1.29 -21.97 3.21
CA ILE A 19 2.12 -21.04 2.43
C ILE A 19 3.47 -20.82 3.15
N ALA A 20 3.48 -20.58 4.45
CA ALA A 20 4.70 -20.41 5.24
C ALA A 20 5.62 -21.65 5.15
N ALA A 21 5.05 -22.85 5.13
CA ALA A 21 5.78 -24.11 4.99
C ALA A 21 6.55 -24.26 3.65
N LEU A 22 6.28 -23.42 2.63
CA LEU A 22 7.04 -23.39 1.39
C LEU A 22 8.48 -22.90 1.57
N GLY A 23 8.76 -22.18 2.67
CA GLY A 23 10.06 -21.63 2.99
C GLY A 23 10.39 -20.33 2.25
N ALA A 24 11.27 -19.53 2.84
CA ALA A 24 11.57 -18.17 2.42
C ALA A 24 12.02 -18.07 0.94
N ALA A 25 12.90 -18.96 0.49
CA ALA A 25 13.43 -18.91 -0.88
C ALA A 25 12.35 -19.13 -1.95
N ARG A 26 11.35 -19.98 -1.67
CA ARG A 26 10.27 -20.27 -2.63
C ARG A 26 9.21 -19.17 -2.61
N LEU A 27 8.91 -18.64 -1.43
CA LEU A 27 8.03 -17.48 -1.27
C LEU A 27 8.58 -16.24 -1.97
N ALA A 28 9.88 -15.94 -1.81
CA ALA A 28 10.51 -14.81 -2.48
C ALA A 28 10.38 -14.86 -4.01
N ARG A 29 10.53 -16.05 -4.61
CA ARG A 29 10.34 -16.24 -6.06
C ARG A 29 8.88 -16.04 -6.49
N LEU A 30 7.92 -16.51 -5.71
CA LEU A 30 6.50 -16.32 -5.99
C LEU A 30 6.10 -14.85 -5.91
N VAL A 31 6.58 -14.14 -4.89
CA VAL A 31 6.39 -12.70 -4.72
C VAL A 31 6.99 -11.93 -5.90
N LEU A 32 8.23 -12.25 -6.30
CA LEU A 32 8.88 -11.59 -7.44
C LEU A 32 8.10 -11.82 -8.75
N ALA A 33 7.70 -13.05 -9.02
CA ALA A 33 6.92 -13.39 -10.22
C ALA A 33 5.56 -12.67 -10.28
N GLN A 34 4.94 -12.41 -9.12
CA GLN A 34 3.70 -11.62 -9.06
C GLN A 34 3.99 -10.12 -9.24
N ALA A 35 5.04 -9.61 -8.62
CA ALA A 35 5.45 -8.21 -8.74
C ALA A 35 5.81 -7.82 -10.18
N GLU A 36 6.36 -8.73 -10.99
CA GLU A 36 6.61 -8.49 -12.42
C GLU A 36 5.32 -8.27 -13.23
N ARG A 37 4.17 -8.73 -12.73
CA ARG A 37 2.88 -8.71 -13.45
C ARG A 37 1.90 -7.68 -12.89
N ASP A 38 2.15 -7.18 -11.69
CA ASP A 38 1.27 -6.26 -10.97
C ASP A 38 2.09 -5.13 -10.34
N ALA A 39 1.99 -3.94 -10.93
CA ALA A 39 2.73 -2.77 -10.50
C ALA A 39 2.32 -2.27 -9.10
N VAL A 40 1.06 -2.49 -8.70
CA VAL A 40 0.55 -2.12 -7.36
C VAL A 40 1.16 -3.07 -6.34
N PHE A 41 1.12 -4.38 -6.59
CA PHE A 41 1.75 -5.37 -5.72
C PHE A 41 3.27 -5.17 -5.64
N ALA A 42 3.94 -4.90 -6.76
CA ALA A 42 5.37 -4.59 -6.79
C ALA A 42 5.74 -3.40 -5.91
N ARG A 43 4.87 -2.38 -5.87
CA ARG A 43 5.07 -1.21 -5.01
C ARG A 43 4.97 -1.60 -3.54
N ALA A 44 3.95 -2.37 -3.15
CA ALA A 44 3.81 -2.87 -1.79
C ALA A 44 5.05 -3.67 -1.34
N VAL A 45 5.53 -4.60 -2.17
CA VAL A 45 6.75 -5.39 -1.87
C VAL A 45 7.98 -4.51 -1.70
N ARG A 46 8.16 -3.47 -2.54
CA ARG A 46 9.28 -2.53 -2.38
C ARG A 46 9.20 -1.74 -1.07
N MET A 47 7.99 -1.37 -0.64
CA MET A 47 7.79 -0.65 0.61
C MET A 47 8.14 -1.54 1.81
N GLU A 48 7.72 -2.81 1.80
CA GLU A 48 8.09 -3.78 2.85
C GLU A 48 9.61 -4.05 2.91
N LEU A 49 10.27 -4.14 1.75
CA LEU A 49 11.73 -4.29 1.69
C LEU A 49 12.46 -3.04 2.21
N ALA A 50 11.98 -1.84 1.86
CA ALA A 50 12.53 -0.59 2.37
C ALA A 50 12.32 -0.46 3.89
N ALA A 51 11.14 -0.84 4.39
CA ALA A 51 10.84 -0.88 5.83
C ALA A 51 11.86 -1.75 6.59
N LYS A 52 12.18 -2.92 6.04
CA LYS A 52 13.11 -3.87 6.66
C LYS A 52 14.56 -3.35 6.75
N ASP A 53 15.01 -2.59 5.76
CA ASP A 53 16.43 -2.23 5.60
C ASP A 53 16.76 -0.81 6.12
N ASP A 54 15.86 0.17 5.93
CA ASP A 54 16.05 1.57 6.35
C ASP A 54 14.74 2.36 6.35
N SER A 55 14.31 2.85 7.52
CA SER A 55 13.12 3.71 7.64
C SER A 55 13.22 4.98 6.79
N GLY A 56 14.45 5.48 6.56
CA GLY A 56 14.71 6.61 5.67
C GLY A 56 14.34 6.33 4.21
N ALA A 57 14.62 5.12 3.71
CA ALA A 57 14.24 4.71 2.36
C ALA A 57 12.71 4.58 2.19
N LEU A 58 12.02 4.03 3.20
CA LEU A 58 10.56 3.95 3.20
C LEU A 58 9.92 5.34 3.21
N ALA A 59 10.36 6.21 4.13
CA ALA A 59 9.91 7.60 4.21
C ALA A 59 10.12 8.31 2.87
N HIS A 60 11.30 8.15 2.26
CA HIS A 60 11.63 8.77 0.98
C HIS A 60 10.67 8.36 -0.14
N GLU A 61 10.34 7.07 -0.27
CA GLU A 61 9.46 6.59 -1.33
C GLU A 61 7.99 7.02 -1.11
N ILE A 62 7.51 7.03 0.14
CA ILE A 62 6.20 7.58 0.49
C ILE A 62 6.15 9.07 0.14
N ASP A 63 7.10 9.85 0.65
CA ASP A 63 7.20 11.30 0.43
C ASP A 63 7.25 11.65 -1.05
N LYS A 64 8.04 10.90 -1.82
CA LYS A 64 8.17 11.09 -3.27
C LYS A 64 6.81 10.95 -3.94
N ARG A 65 6.02 9.94 -3.56
CA ARG A 65 4.69 9.75 -4.13
C ARG A 65 3.71 10.83 -3.71
N LEU A 66 3.69 11.21 -2.43
CA LEU A 66 2.88 12.31 -1.94
C LEU A 66 3.20 13.61 -2.70
N LYS A 67 4.49 13.91 -2.89
CA LYS A 67 4.95 15.06 -3.68
C LYS A 67 4.56 14.96 -5.16
N THR A 68 4.46 13.76 -5.74
CA THR A 68 3.96 13.58 -7.11
C THR A 68 2.47 13.85 -7.21
N ILE A 69 1.66 13.31 -6.29
CA ILE A 69 0.21 13.55 -6.24
C ILE A 69 -0.07 15.03 -6.05
N ARG A 70 0.62 15.67 -5.09
CA ARG A 70 0.48 17.11 -4.79
C ARG A 70 0.80 18.02 -5.98
N ARG A 71 1.74 17.63 -6.85
CA ARG A 71 2.16 18.43 -8.01
C ARG A 71 1.31 18.20 -9.25
N SER A 72 0.46 17.17 -9.25
CA SER A 72 -0.39 16.85 -10.40
C SER A 72 -1.50 17.89 -10.54
N ARG A 73 -1.67 18.42 -11.75
CA ARG A 73 -2.64 19.49 -12.07
C ARG A 73 -3.82 19.03 -12.91
N GLY A 74 -3.78 17.79 -13.41
CA GLY A 74 -4.87 17.24 -14.22
C GLY A 74 -6.11 17.04 -13.36
N PHE A 75 -7.27 17.39 -13.92
CA PHE A 75 -8.56 17.10 -13.31
C PHE A 75 -8.75 15.58 -13.21
N VAL A 76 -9.22 15.12 -12.06
CA VAL A 76 -9.49 13.72 -11.76
C VAL A 76 -10.96 13.47 -12.07
N GLU A 77 -11.20 12.76 -13.17
CA GLU A 77 -12.57 12.36 -13.53
C GLU A 77 -13.20 11.49 -12.43
N TRP A 78 -14.52 11.59 -12.30
CA TRP A 78 -15.31 10.92 -11.26
C TRP A 78 -15.08 9.40 -11.23
N ASP A 79 -14.80 8.76 -12.37
CA ASP A 79 -14.52 7.33 -12.46
C ASP A 79 -13.11 6.96 -11.95
N LYS A 80 -12.20 7.94 -11.84
CA LYS A 80 -10.84 7.80 -11.29
C LYS A 80 -10.72 8.16 -9.82
N VAL A 81 -11.66 8.93 -9.28
CA VAL A 81 -11.69 9.30 -7.85
C VAL A 81 -11.57 8.07 -6.93
N PRO A 82 -12.29 6.95 -7.15
CA PRO A 82 -12.14 5.77 -6.30
C PRO A 82 -10.73 5.15 -6.33
N ALA A 83 -10.02 5.26 -7.45
CA ALA A 83 -8.65 4.76 -7.55
C ALA A 83 -7.67 5.67 -6.79
N LEU A 84 -7.83 6.99 -6.90
CA LEU A 84 -7.05 7.96 -6.13
C LEU A 84 -7.28 7.80 -4.62
N ALA A 85 -8.54 7.64 -4.21
CA ALA A 85 -8.91 7.40 -2.82
C ALA A 85 -8.18 6.16 -2.26
N ARG A 86 -8.24 5.02 -2.95
CA ARG A 86 -7.52 3.80 -2.53
C ARG A 86 -6.02 4.02 -2.42
N GLU A 87 -5.43 4.77 -3.35
CA GLU A 87 -4.00 5.07 -3.29
C GLU A 87 -3.63 5.95 -2.10
N LEU A 88 -4.42 6.98 -1.81
CA LEU A 88 -4.21 7.84 -0.64
C LEU A 88 -4.33 7.04 0.66
N ASP A 89 -5.32 6.16 0.75
CA ASP A 89 -5.50 5.32 1.93
C ASP A 89 -4.34 4.33 2.13
N GLN A 90 -3.85 3.71 1.06
CA GLN A 90 -2.63 2.86 1.12
C GLN A 90 -1.40 3.63 1.61
N LEU A 91 -1.24 4.89 1.18
CA LEU A 91 -0.14 5.74 1.66
C LEU A 91 -0.33 6.11 3.15
N ARG A 92 -1.56 6.39 3.58
CA ARG A 92 -1.91 6.64 4.99
C ARG A 92 -1.59 5.43 5.87
N GLU A 93 -2.04 4.24 5.47
CA GLU A 93 -1.76 2.99 6.19
C GLU A 93 -0.27 2.67 6.25
N ALA A 94 0.49 2.93 5.18
CA ALA A 94 1.94 2.75 5.19
C ALA A 94 2.65 3.71 6.15
N ILE A 95 2.14 4.94 6.30
CA ILE A 95 2.65 5.90 7.28
C ILE A 95 2.37 5.42 8.70
N MET A 96 1.13 4.99 8.98
CA MET A 96 0.68 4.58 10.31
C MET A 96 1.17 3.21 10.77
N GLY A 97 1.44 2.30 9.84
CA GLY A 97 1.98 0.98 10.14
C GLY A 97 3.50 0.99 10.05
N PRO A 98 4.06 0.47 8.94
CA PRO A 98 5.49 0.20 8.85
C PRO A 98 6.34 1.45 9.09
N LEU A 99 5.98 2.65 8.63
CA LEU A 99 6.83 3.82 8.87
C LEU A 99 6.81 4.26 10.34
N ALA A 100 5.64 4.33 10.98
CA ALA A 100 5.52 4.70 12.39
C ALA A 100 6.23 3.71 13.32
N ASP A 101 6.13 2.41 13.02
CA ASP A 101 6.79 1.34 13.77
C ASP A 101 8.32 1.48 13.76
N HIS A 102 8.89 1.97 12.65
CA HIS A 102 10.34 2.13 12.51
C HIS A 102 10.85 3.52 12.90
N SER A 103 10.10 4.58 12.60
CA SER A 103 10.48 5.97 12.90
C SER A 103 9.27 6.88 13.04
N LEU A 104 8.93 7.18 14.30
CA LEU A 104 7.83 8.08 14.62
C LEU A 104 8.01 9.49 14.03
N SER A 105 9.23 10.04 14.07
CA SER A 105 9.49 11.38 13.53
C SER A 105 9.25 11.46 12.02
N GLN A 106 9.71 10.45 11.27
CA GLN A 106 9.49 10.39 9.83
C GLN A 106 8.01 10.17 9.49
N ALA A 107 7.29 9.35 10.28
CA ALA A 107 5.85 9.17 10.10
C ALA A 107 5.08 10.48 10.31
N ILE A 108 5.42 11.26 11.34
CA ILE A 108 4.81 12.57 11.60
C ILE A 108 5.06 13.52 10.40
N ASP A 109 6.30 13.59 9.90
CA ASP A 109 6.64 14.45 8.76
C ASP A 109 5.89 14.04 7.48
N SER A 110 5.86 12.74 7.18
CA SER A 110 5.12 12.21 6.02
C SER A 110 3.61 12.39 6.17
N MET A 111 3.03 12.27 7.37
CA MET A 111 1.59 12.51 7.60
C MET A 111 1.23 14.00 7.46
N ARG A 112 2.09 14.91 7.92
CA ARG A 112 1.92 16.35 7.66
C ARG A 112 1.95 16.66 6.16
N LEU A 113 2.88 16.04 5.44
CA LEU A 113 2.93 16.13 3.97
C LEU A 113 1.65 15.57 3.36
N PHE A 114 1.18 14.41 3.79
CA PHE A 114 -0.08 13.80 3.35
C PHE A 114 -1.26 14.77 3.50
N LEU A 115 -1.43 15.38 4.67
CA LEU A 115 -2.50 16.35 4.92
C LEU A 115 -2.40 17.59 4.03
N SER A 116 -1.18 18.00 3.63
CA SER A 116 -0.99 19.09 2.67
C SER A 116 -1.48 18.78 1.25
N LEU A 117 -1.86 17.54 0.94
CA LEU A 117 -2.46 17.17 -0.35
C LEU A 117 -3.95 17.53 -0.42
N ALA A 118 -4.63 17.78 0.70
CA ALA A 118 -6.08 17.97 0.74
C ALA A 118 -6.56 19.04 -0.24
N GLU A 119 -6.03 20.27 -0.11
CA GLU A 119 -6.38 21.40 -0.97
C GLU A 119 -6.15 21.09 -2.47
N PRO A 120 -4.94 20.76 -2.95
CA PRO A 120 -4.72 20.52 -4.38
C PRO A 120 -5.44 19.26 -4.91
N VAL A 121 -5.82 18.32 -4.06
CA VAL A 121 -6.64 17.17 -4.47
C VAL A 121 -8.11 17.58 -4.64
N PHE A 122 -8.68 18.33 -3.69
CA PHE A 122 -10.06 18.81 -3.80
C PHE A 122 -10.25 19.80 -4.95
N GLU A 123 -9.29 20.69 -5.18
CA GLU A 123 -9.36 21.67 -6.29
C GLU A 123 -9.47 21.02 -7.67
N ARG A 124 -8.98 19.79 -7.82
CA ARG A 124 -8.92 19.10 -9.12
C ARG A 124 -9.76 17.83 -9.19
N SER A 125 -10.60 17.56 -8.19
CA SER A 125 -11.40 16.33 -8.14
C SER A 125 -12.83 16.66 -7.70
N ASP A 126 -13.81 15.96 -8.27
CA ASP A 126 -15.17 15.96 -7.74
C ASP A 126 -15.30 14.88 -6.65
N ASP A 127 -15.31 15.29 -5.38
CA ASP A 127 -15.51 14.41 -4.23
C ASP A 127 -16.97 14.41 -3.72
N SER A 128 -17.95 14.47 -4.61
CA SER A 128 -19.37 14.39 -4.22
C SER A 128 -19.72 13.12 -3.43
N SER A 129 -18.90 12.06 -3.53
CA SER A 129 -19.05 10.84 -2.71
C SER A 129 -18.53 10.98 -1.27
N GLY A 130 -17.73 12.01 -0.98
CA GLY A 130 -17.06 12.23 0.31
C GLY A 130 -15.89 11.30 0.59
N SER A 131 -15.49 10.48 -0.39
CA SER A 131 -14.45 9.46 -0.21
C SER A 131 -13.06 10.03 0.06
N LEU A 132 -12.68 11.11 -0.62
CA LEU A 132 -11.40 11.78 -0.41
C LEU A 132 -11.41 12.57 0.91
N GLY A 133 -12.53 13.23 1.20
CA GLY A 133 -12.82 13.89 2.48
C GLY A 133 -12.59 12.99 3.68
N GLU A 134 -13.18 11.79 3.63
CA GLU A 134 -13.05 10.81 4.71
C GLU A 134 -11.60 10.38 4.93
N ILE A 135 -10.82 10.16 3.87
CA ILE A 135 -9.41 9.77 3.97
C ILE A 135 -8.56 10.87 4.62
N PHE A 136 -8.75 12.14 4.23
CA PHE A 136 -8.01 13.25 4.85
C PHE A 136 -8.44 13.48 6.29
N ARG A 137 -9.73 13.28 6.61
CA ARG A 137 -10.23 13.31 7.98
C ARG A 137 -9.56 12.24 8.85
N GLN A 138 -9.49 11.00 8.37
CA GLN A 138 -8.78 9.92 9.04
C GLN A 138 -7.29 10.21 9.20
N GLY A 139 -6.63 10.76 8.17
CA GLY A 139 -5.23 11.21 8.26
C GLY A 139 -4.99 12.26 9.35
N GLY A 140 -5.98 13.13 9.60
CA GLY A 140 -5.91 14.12 10.68
C GLY A 140 -5.99 13.47 12.07
N GLU A 141 -6.88 12.49 12.24
CA GLU A 141 -6.97 11.69 13.46
C GLU A 141 -5.70 10.86 13.71
N ASP A 142 -5.17 10.27 12.64
CA ASP A 142 -3.93 9.51 12.64
C ASP A 142 -2.73 10.34 13.10
N LEU A 143 -2.59 11.57 12.59
CA LEU A 143 -1.55 12.49 13.06
C LEU A 143 -1.68 12.81 14.55
N GLY A 144 -2.89 12.81 15.11
CA GLY A 144 -3.11 12.98 16.55
C GLY A 144 -2.77 11.74 17.37
N ARG A 145 -2.65 10.57 16.73
CA ARG A 145 -2.31 9.28 17.37
C ARG A 145 -0.82 8.95 17.29
N LEU A 146 -0.11 9.47 16.29
CA LEU A 146 1.36 9.45 16.19
C LEU A 146 1.99 10.32 17.28
#